data_AF-A0A940UNG1-F1
#
_entry.id   AF-A0A940UNG1-F1
#
_cell.length_a   1.000
_cell.length_b   1.000
_cell.length_c   1.000
_cell.angle_alpha   90.00
_cell.angle_beta   90.00
_cell.angle_gamma   90.00
#
_symmetry.space_group_name_H-M   'P 1'
#
loop_
_entity.id
_entity.type
_entity.pdbx_description
1 polymer ?
#
loop_
_entity_poly.entity_id
_entity_poly.type
_entity_poly.pdbx_seq_one_letter_code
_entity_poly.pdbx_strand_id
1 'polypeptide(L)'
;MPSMVGIESGIWLEAIAEGDSLDWKGISADEITKRVVSKVSSGSIVLFHNAAIHTPEALPGIIEALLKDGYTFVPISQLILTCDYIIDHTGRQIAATQSTET
;
A
#
# COMPACT_ATOMS: atom_id res chain seq x y z
N MET A 1 -16.87 -18.57 -22.22
CA MET A 1 -16.28 -17.23 -22.45
C MET A 1 -17.34 -16.18 -22.22
N PRO A 2 -17.46 -15.58 -21.02
CA PRO A 2 -18.17 -14.33 -20.87
C PRO A 2 -17.17 -13.18 -20.70
N SER A 3 -17.32 -12.22 -21.61
CA SER A 3 -16.88 -10.84 -21.53
C SER A 3 -17.45 -10.15 -20.29
N MET A 4 -16.62 -9.45 -19.53
CA MET A 4 -17.07 -8.52 -18.50
C MET A 4 -16.58 -7.11 -18.87
N VAL A 5 -17.51 -6.30 -19.38
CA VAL A 5 -17.39 -4.84 -19.40
C VAL A 5 -18.00 -4.36 -18.08
N GLY A 6 -17.19 -3.75 -17.23
CA GLY A 6 -17.64 -3.01 -16.05
C GLY A 6 -17.18 -1.56 -16.17
N ILE A 7 -18.13 -0.63 -16.26
CA ILE A 7 -17.91 0.80 -16.03
C ILE A 7 -18.20 1.01 -14.54
N GLU A 8 -17.17 1.28 -13.72
CA GLU A 8 -17.39 1.84 -12.39
C GLU A 8 -16.30 2.85 -12.05
N SER A 9 -16.75 4.07 -11.76
CA SER A 9 -16.00 5.13 -11.12
C SER A 9 -15.69 4.70 -9.69
N GLY A 10 -14.56 4.03 -9.50
CA GLY A 10 -14.07 3.62 -8.18
C GLY A 10 -12.58 3.33 -8.31
N ILE A 11 -11.76 4.14 -7.67
CA ILE A 11 -10.32 3.88 -7.57
C ILE A 11 -10.19 2.73 -6.57
N TRP A 12 -10.06 1.51 -7.09
CA TRP A 12 -9.93 0.29 -6.28
C TRP A 12 -8.47 0.11 -5.82
N LEU A 13 -8.23 0.16 -4.51
CA LEU A 13 -7.00 -0.33 -3.88
C LEU A 13 -7.39 -1.06 -2.59
N GLU A 14 -7.41 -2.39 -2.64
CA GLU A 14 -7.60 -3.26 -1.47
C GLU A 14 -6.25 -3.67 -0.85
N ALA A 15 -6.26 -3.90 0.47
CA ALA A 15 -5.10 -3.77 1.37
C ALA A 15 -4.61 -5.08 1.99
N ILE A 16 -3.30 -5.16 2.26
CA ILE A 16 -2.68 -5.99 3.32
C ILE A 16 -1.52 -5.18 3.97
N ALA A 17 -1.39 -5.27 5.29
CA ALA A 17 -0.76 -4.31 6.20
C ALA A 17 0.77 -4.11 6.06
N GLU A 18 1.22 -2.85 6.11
CA GLU A 18 1.96 -2.25 7.23
C GLU A 18 1.97 -0.71 7.04
N GLY A 19 0.98 -0.02 7.63
CA GLY A 19 0.76 1.42 7.43
C GLY A 19 -0.72 1.82 7.36
N ASP A 20 -1.51 1.52 8.40
CA ASP A 20 -2.87 2.06 8.50
C ASP A 20 -2.82 3.56 8.80
N SER A 21 -3.39 4.36 7.90
CA SER A 21 -3.49 5.82 8.03
C SER A 21 -4.38 6.23 9.20
N LEU A 22 -5.33 5.39 9.64
CA LEU A 22 -6.38 5.69 10.62
C LEU A 22 -7.21 6.95 10.28
N ASP A 23 -7.24 7.33 9.02
CA ASP A 23 -7.92 8.52 8.51
C ASP A 23 -9.43 8.53 8.79
N TRP A 24 -10.06 7.36 8.86
CA TRP A 24 -11.46 7.19 9.28
C TRP A 24 -11.77 7.71 10.70
N LYS A 25 -10.77 7.91 11.56
CA LYS A 25 -10.95 8.46 12.91
C LYS A 25 -11.15 9.98 12.93
N GLY A 26 -11.07 10.65 11.78
CA GLY A 26 -11.14 12.12 11.70
C GLY A 26 -9.95 12.81 12.33
N ILE A 27 -8.77 12.15 12.34
CA ILE A 27 -7.51 12.76 12.77
C ILE A 27 -7.02 13.78 11.73
N SER A 28 -6.17 14.72 12.16
CA SER A 28 -5.67 15.78 11.29
C SER A 28 -4.80 15.24 10.14
N ALA A 29 -4.72 16.01 9.05
CA ALA A 29 -3.86 15.69 7.91
C ALA A 29 -2.39 15.50 8.31
N ASP A 30 -1.89 16.31 9.25
CA ASP A 30 -0.52 16.18 9.79
C ASP A 30 -0.31 14.85 10.52
N GLU A 31 -1.29 14.42 11.32
CA GLU A 31 -1.20 13.15 12.05
C GLU A 31 -1.28 11.96 11.07
N ILE A 32 -2.15 12.03 10.05
CA ILE A 32 -2.20 11.02 8.97
C ILE A 32 -0.83 10.93 8.29
N THR A 33 -0.27 12.08 7.89
CA THR A 33 1.03 12.16 7.22
C THR A 33 2.14 11.55 8.06
N LYS A 34 2.25 11.98 9.32
CA LYS A 34 3.27 11.48 10.26
C LYS A 34 3.16 9.97 10.47
N ARG A 35 1.94 9.43 10.61
CA ARG A 35 1.73 7.99 10.82
C ARG A 35 2.13 7.16 9.61
N VAL A 36 1.80 7.63 8.41
CA VAL A 36 2.17 6.93 7.18
C VAL A 36 3.69 6.98 7.00
N VAL A 37 4.28 8.18 6.98
CA VAL A 37 5.72 8.35 6.71
C VAL A 37 6.60 7.63 7.74
N SER A 38 6.20 7.56 9.01
CA SER A 38 6.99 6.89 10.05
C SER A 38 6.91 5.35 10.04
N LYS A 39 6.00 4.75 9.28
CA LYS A 39 5.74 3.30 9.29
C LYS A 39 6.02 2.61 7.97
N VAL A 40 6.12 3.36 6.88
CA VAL A 40 6.39 2.76 5.57
C VAL A 40 7.79 2.16 5.54
N SER A 41 7.90 1.02 4.88
CA SER A 41 9.14 0.38 4.52
C SER A 41 9.07 -0.08 3.07
N SER A 42 10.18 -0.59 2.52
CA SER A 42 10.18 -1.09 1.15
C SER A 42 9.16 -2.23 0.99
N GLY A 43 8.27 -2.11 0.02
CA GLY A 43 7.17 -3.04 -0.22
C GLY A 43 5.91 -2.79 0.61
N SER A 44 5.84 -1.71 1.40
CA SER A 44 4.62 -1.35 2.14
C SER A 44 3.45 -1.01 1.20
N ILE A 45 2.26 -1.47 1.59
CA ILE A 45 0.99 -1.04 1.02
C ILE A 45 0.29 -0.19 2.08
N VAL A 46 -0.05 1.06 1.72
CA VAL A 46 -0.69 2.03 2.62
C VAL A 46 -2.17 2.10 2.31
N LEU A 47 -3.02 1.99 3.35
CA LEU A 47 -4.47 2.03 3.23
C LEU A 47 -5.02 3.43 3.58
N PHE A 48 -5.89 3.95 2.72
CA PHE A 48 -6.68 5.15 2.93
C PHE A 48 -8.16 4.89 2.64
N HIS A 49 -9.06 5.60 3.33
CA HIS A 49 -10.50 5.55 3.11
C HIS A 49 -10.94 6.72 2.21
N ASN A 50 -11.69 6.41 1.15
CA ASN A 50 -12.15 7.40 0.16
C ASN A 50 -13.03 8.53 0.75
N ALA A 51 -13.71 8.28 1.88
CA ALA A 51 -14.59 9.25 2.53
C ALA A 51 -13.95 9.92 3.76
N ALA A 52 -12.66 9.74 4.02
CA ALA A 52 -11.99 10.37 5.15
C ALA A 52 -11.72 11.87 4.86
N ILE A 53 -12.20 12.72 5.76
CA ILE A 53 -12.29 14.18 5.59
C ILE A 53 -10.92 14.83 5.31
N HIS A 54 -9.87 14.36 5.98
CA HIS A 54 -8.53 14.96 5.93
C HIS A 54 -7.55 14.21 5.00
N THR A 55 -7.97 13.10 4.38
CA THR A 55 -7.12 12.34 3.46
C THR A 55 -6.70 13.15 2.23
N PRO A 56 -7.59 13.90 1.54
CA PRO A 56 -7.19 14.73 0.41
C PRO A 56 -6.13 15.78 0.77
N GLU A 57 -6.16 16.29 2.01
CA GLU A 57 -5.21 17.28 2.51
C GLU A 57 -3.85 16.64 2.87
N ALA A 58 -3.84 15.41 3.39
CA ALA A 58 -2.62 14.70 3.78
C ALA A 58 -1.83 14.14 2.58
N LEU A 59 -2.53 13.70 1.52
CA LEU A 59 -1.93 12.97 0.40
C LEU A 59 -0.74 13.70 -0.28
N PRO A 60 -0.80 15.01 -0.59
CA PRO A 60 0.33 15.70 -1.20
C PRO A 60 1.60 15.63 -0.34
N GLY A 61 1.49 15.88 0.96
CA GLY A 61 2.62 15.84 1.89
C GLY A 61 3.22 14.44 2.03
N ILE A 62 2.38 13.40 2.02
CA ILE A 62 2.82 12.00 2.03
C ILE A 62 3.59 11.68 0.76
N ILE A 63 3.03 12.00 -0.41
CA ILE A 63 3.66 11.69 -1.70
C ILE A 63 5.02 12.39 -1.81
N GLU A 64 5.09 13.69 -1.48
CA GLU A 64 6.34 14.45 -1.54
C GLU A 64 7.41 13.89 -0.59
N ALA A 65 7.04 13.56 0.65
CA ALA A 65 7.97 12.98 1.62
C ALA A 65 8.54 11.64 1.13
N LEU A 66 7.68 10.74 0.64
CA LEU A 66 8.11 9.42 0.19
C LEU A 66 8.95 9.48 -1.10
N LEU A 67 8.61 10.36 -2.04
CA LEU A 67 9.45 10.58 -3.22
C LEU A 67 10.83 11.13 -2.84
N LYS A 68 10.88 12.05 -1.88
CA LYS A 68 12.15 12.61 -1.36
C LYS A 68 13.02 11.56 -0.67
N ASP A 69 12.39 10.61 0.01
CA ASP A 69 13.07 9.49 0.68
C ASP A 69 13.45 8.36 -0.30
N GLY A 70 13.18 8.53 -1.61
CA GLY A 70 13.61 7.62 -2.68
C GLY A 70 12.64 6.48 -2.98
N TYR A 71 11.41 6.52 -2.46
CA TYR A 71 10.39 5.54 -2.77
C TYR A 71 9.80 5.75 -4.17
N THR A 72 9.33 4.66 -4.76
CA THR A 72 8.57 4.67 -6.01
C THR A 72 7.18 4.12 -5.76
N PHE A 73 6.16 4.80 -6.29
CA PHE A 73 4.78 4.32 -6.24
C PHE A 73 4.52 3.40 -7.43
N VAL A 74 4.06 2.19 -7.15
CA VAL A 74 3.72 1.19 -8.16
C VAL A 74 2.32 0.64 -7.92
N PRO A 75 1.61 0.19 -8.98
CA PRO A 75 0.37 -0.57 -8.81
C PRO A 75 0.61 -1.84 -8.01
N ILE A 76 -0.38 -2.28 -7.23
CA ILE A 76 -0.30 -3.53 -6.44
C ILE A 76 0.10 -4.73 -7.29
N SER A 77 -0.36 -4.79 -8.54
CA SER A 77 -0.02 -5.88 -9.47
C SER A 77 1.49 -6.03 -9.70
N GLN A 78 2.29 -4.99 -9.48
CA GLN A 78 3.76 -5.05 -9.58
C GLN A 78 4.44 -5.47 -8.27
N LEU A 79 3.72 -5.46 -7.15
CA LEU A 79 4.22 -5.90 -5.84
C LEU A 79 3.95 -7.39 -5.57
N ILE A 80 2.98 -8.00 -6.26
CA ILE A 80 2.61 -9.40 -6.08
C ILE A 80 3.67 -10.30 -6.73
N LEU A 81 4.23 -11.24 -5.96
CA LEU A 81 5.14 -12.27 -6.47
C LEU A 81 4.34 -13.31 -7.26
N THR A 82 4.83 -13.64 -8.46
CA THR A 82 4.24 -14.67 -9.34
C THR A 82 5.00 -15.99 -9.32
N CYS A 83 6.14 -16.06 -8.63
CA CYS A 83 6.93 -17.27 -8.45
C CYS A 83 6.45 -18.08 -7.23
N ASP A 84 7.13 -19.19 -6.92
CA ASP A 84 6.92 -19.87 -5.64
C ASP A 84 7.29 -18.92 -4.50
N TYR A 85 6.38 -18.76 -3.54
CA TYR A 85 6.56 -17.92 -2.37
C TYR A 85 5.96 -18.58 -1.14
N ILE A 86 6.45 -18.17 0.02
CA ILE A 86 5.79 -18.40 1.30
C ILE A 86 5.18 -17.10 1.79
N ILE A 87 4.13 -17.19 2.62
CA ILE A 87 3.58 -16.04 3.33
C ILE A 87 4.00 -16.19 4.78
N ASP A 88 4.67 -15.17 5.32
CA ASP A 88 5.04 -15.17 6.73
C ASP A 88 3.85 -14.83 7.64
N HIS A 89 4.06 -14.87 8.96
CA HIS A 89 3.02 -14.55 9.94
C HIS A 89 2.54 -13.08 9.89
N THR A 90 3.22 -12.20 9.17
CA THR A 90 2.83 -10.79 8.97
C THR A 90 1.99 -10.61 7.71
N GLY A 91 1.82 -11.66 6.89
CA GLY A 91 1.08 -11.61 5.63
C GLY A 91 1.96 -11.18 4.44
N ARG A 92 3.28 -11.09 4.62
CA ARG A 92 4.21 -10.68 3.57
C ARG A 92 4.63 -11.86 2.72
N GLN A 93 4.59 -11.69 1.40
CA GLN A 93 5.12 -12.69 0.47
C GLN A 93 6.66 -12.64 0.48
N ILE A 94 7.28 -13.81 0.65
CA ILE A 94 8.73 -14.01 0.60
C ILE A 94 9.00 -15.07 -0.46
N ALA A 95 9.83 -14.74 -1.45
CA ALA A 95 10.22 -15.69 -2.49
C ALA A 95 10.77 -16.97 -1.85
N ALA A 96 10.23 -18.12 -2.23
CA ALA A 96 10.75 -19.40 -1.79
C ALA A 96 12.10 -19.59 -2.50
N THR A 97 13.20 -19.36 -1.79
CA THR A 97 14.54 -19.64 -2.32
C THR A 97 14.58 -21.10 -2.77
N GLN A 98 14.83 -21.36 -4.05
CA GLN A 98 15.28 -22.70 -4.45
C GLN A 98 16.59 -22.95 -3.71
N SER A 99 16.59 -23.91 -2.79
CA SER A 99 17.82 -24.37 -2.13
C SER A 99 18.85 -24.67 -3.20
N THR A 100 19.86 -23.81 -3.35
CA THR A 100 21.08 -24.19 -4.07
C THR A 100 21.81 -25.18 -3.18
N GLU A 101 21.44 -26.45 -3.26
CA GLU A 101 22.27 -27.55 -2.76
C GLU A 101 23.60 -27.52 -3.51
N THR A 102 24.69 -27.49 -2.76
CA THR A 102 26.06 -27.74 -3.22
C THR A 102 26.58 -28.99 -2.55
#